data_AF-A0A971GRZ2-F1
#
_entry.id   AF-A0A971GRZ2-F1
#
_cell.length_a   1.000
_cell.length_b   1.000
_cell.length_c   1.000
_cell.angle_alpha   90.00
_cell.angle_beta   90.00
_cell.angle_gamma   90.00
#
_symmetry.space_group_name_H-M   'P 1'
#
loop_
_entity.id
_entity.type
_entity.pdbx_description
1 polymer ?
#
loop_
_entity_poly.entity_id
_entity_poly.type
_entity_poly.pdbx_seq_one_letter_code
_entity_poly.pdbx_strand_id
1 'polypeptide(L)'
;MIKGYFSAFSKKTAKKTSPSKTAETRGTKKTAVKIDRKGLAGIIRGVIPSDLNVDSLKPIDGSGFSPEGADFIIYREYCRDIAKLMGGYIPYELIHGALFLVDGLAKNTLAEALNRIVTVKKLNKFSETENNFIVPSFIIADCGKAYPLIDLKNDVINYYMSRSIEGESELELLAVLNYGIIIKDWHKGKGSFVALETGADTLAWFTILMNEYLDVKRDDEFDLRKYIRSERIYNEF
;
A
#
# COMPACT_ATOMS: atom_id res chain seq x y z
N MET A 1 -21.94 15.44 -0.86
CA MET A 1 -21.15 15.84 0.32
C MET A 1 -19.69 15.38 0.22
N ILE A 2 -19.43 14.09 -0.02
CA ILE A 2 -18.07 13.51 -0.11
C ILE A 2 -17.23 13.97 -1.34
N LYS A 3 -17.88 14.28 -2.48
CA LYS A 3 -17.18 14.69 -3.73
C LYS A 3 -16.32 15.95 -3.59
N GLY A 4 -16.73 16.91 -2.77
CA GLY A 4 -15.98 18.17 -2.57
C GLY A 4 -14.64 17.93 -1.87
N TYR A 5 -14.62 17.04 -0.87
CA TYR A 5 -13.42 16.63 -0.16
C TYR A 5 -12.43 15.95 -1.10
N PHE A 6 -12.88 14.95 -1.88
CA PHE A 6 -11.98 14.21 -2.77
C PHE A 6 -11.53 15.01 -4.00
N SER A 7 -12.33 15.97 -4.47
CA SER A 7 -11.87 16.95 -5.46
C SER A 7 -10.69 17.78 -4.95
N ALA A 8 -10.73 18.22 -3.70
CA ALA A 8 -9.61 18.93 -3.07
C ALA A 8 -8.41 18.00 -2.79
N PHE A 9 -8.69 16.75 -2.42
CA PHE A 9 -7.71 15.68 -2.20
C PHE A 9 -6.90 15.39 -3.47
N SER A 10 -7.56 15.15 -4.61
CA SER A 10 -6.91 14.92 -5.91
C SER A 10 -6.06 16.09 -6.38
N LYS A 11 -6.43 17.33 -6.03
CA LYS A 11 -5.62 18.52 -6.33
C LYS A 11 -4.37 18.64 -5.46
N LYS A 12 -4.42 18.17 -4.20
CA LYS A 12 -3.29 18.24 -3.27
C LYS A 12 -2.27 17.12 -3.50
N THR A 13 -2.73 15.93 -3.90
CA THR A 13 -1.85 14.78 -4.19
C THR A 13 -1.12 14.94 -5.53
N ALA A 14 -1.65 15.76 -6.45
CA ALA A 14 -1.06 16.02 -7.74
C ALA A 14 -0.27 17.34 -7.78
N LYS A 15 1.07 17.28 -7.64
CA LYS A 15 1.92 18.43 -7.93
C LYS A 15 1.93 18.66 -9.44
N LYS A 16 1.22 19.69 -9.92
CA LYS A 16 1.34 20.14 -11.31
C LYS A 16 2.76 20.60 -11.56
N THR A 17 3.52 19.85 -12.35
CA THR A 17 4.77 20.32 -12.94
C THR A 17 4.43 21.30 -14.06
N SER A 18 5.10 22.45 -14.07
CA SER A 18 4.94 23.48 -15.09
C SER A 18 5.22 22.89 -16.49
N PRO A 19 4.43 23.24 -17.52
CA PRO A 19 4.67 22.73 -18.86
C PRO A 19 6.04 23.22 -19.35
N SER A 20 6.94 22.31 -19.73
CA SER A 20 8.11 22.71 -20.52
C SER A 20 7.60 23.28 -21.84
N LYS A 21 8.00 24.51 -22.15
CA LYS A 21 7.69 25.17 -23.43
C LYS A 21 8.40 24.45 -24.57
N THR A 22 7.78 23.41 -25.09
CA THR A 22 8.08 22.90 -26.44
C THR A 22 6.76 22.58 -27.11
N ALA A 23 6.60 23.18 -28.28
CA ALA A 23 5.38 23.19 -29.06
C ALA A 23 5.03 21.79 -29.59
N GLU A 24 3.75 21.66 -29.96
CA GLU A 24 3.14 20.70 -30.86
C GLU A 24 2.37 19.49 -30.31
N THR A 25 1.29 19.26 -31.08
CA THR A 25 0.24 18.23 -31.14
C THR A 25 -0.88 18.19 -30.09
N ARG A 26 -2.11 18.44 -30.61
CA ARG A 26 -3.43 18.23 -30.01
C ARG A 26 -3.63 16.73 -29.72
N GLY A 27 -3.29 16.35 -28.50
CA GLY A 27 -3.84 15.20 -27.80
C GLY A 27 -4.03 15.63 -26.35
N THR A 28 -5.06 15.12 -25.68
CA THR A 28 -5.29 15.36 -24.25
C THR A 28 -4.06 14.84 -23.48
N LYS A 29 -3.04 15.68 -23.31
CA LYS A 29 -1.79 15.33 -22.62
C LYS A 29 -2.13 15.11 -21.15
N LYS A 30 -2.29 13.83 -20.77
CA LYS A 30 -2.26 13.39 -19.36
C LYS A 30 -0.93 13.88 -18.79
N THR A 31 -1.02 14.83 -17.86
CA THR A 31 0.15 15.46 -17.25
C THR A 31 0.78 14.44 -16.31
N ALA A 32 2.08 14.17 -16.43
CA ALA A 32 2.80 13.32 -15.48
C ALA A 32 2.72 13.97 -14.08
N VAL A 33 2.34 13.20 -13.06
CA VAL A 33 2.07 13.72 -11.71
C VAL A 33 3.05 13.08 -10.74
N LYS A 34 4.08 13.81 -10.31
CA LYS A 34 4.97 13.28 -9.26
C LYS A 34 4.23 13.20 -7.92
N ILE A 35 4.30 12.06 -7.25
CA ILE A 35 3.58 11.84 -5.99
C ILE A 35 4.29 12.59 -4.84
N ASP A 36 3.60 13.51 -4.17
CA ASP A 36 4.09 14.14 -2.94
C ASP A 36 3.94 13.17 -1.77
N ARG A 37 4.99 12.42 -1.47
CA ARG A 37 5.02 11.40 -0.42
C ARG A 37 4.60 11.95 0.96
N LYS A 38 5.16 13.09 1.38
CA LYS A 38 4.85 13.68 2.68
C LYS A 38 3.41 14.20 2.74
N GLY A 39 2.98 14.88 1.68
CA GLY A 39 1.60 15.33 1.55
C GLY A 39 0.61 14.16 1.58
N LEU A 40 0.93 13.09 0.85
CA LEU A 40 0.10 11.89 0.76
C LEU A 40 -0.05 11.17 2.10
N ALA A 41 1.03 11.01 2.88
CA ALA A 41 0.93 10.40 4.21
C ALA A 41 0.00 11.18 5.14
N GLY A 42 0.13 12.52 5.17
CA GLY A 42 -0.77 13.38 5.97
C GLY A 42 -2.22 13.30 5.49
N ILE A 43 -2.41 13.16 4.19
CA ILE A 43 -3.72 13.01 3.58
C ILE A 43 -4.35 11.65 3.91
N ILE A 44 -3.60 10.54 3.79
CA ILE A 44 -4.05 9.20 4.15
C ILE A 44 -4.39 9.14 5.64
N ARG A 45 -3.55 9.72 6.51
CA ARG A 45 -3.82 9.80 7.95
C ARG A 45 -5.17 10.45 8.28
N GLY A 46 -5.61 11.42 7.47
CA GLY A 46 -6.89 12.09 7.65
C GLY A 46 -8.12 11.32 7.15
N VAL A 47 -7.95 10.16 6.51
CA VAL A 47 -9.06 9.38 5.91
C VAL A 47 -9.09 7.91 6.31
N ILE A 48 -8.11 7.42 7.07
CA ILE A 48 -8.12 6.08 7.66
C ILE A 48 -8.84 6.08 9.02
N PRO A 49 -9.19 4.91 9.59
CA PRO A 49 -9.77 4.82 10.93
C PRO A 49 -8.89 5.51 11.98
N SER A 50 -9.51 6.17 12.95
CA SER A 50 -8.81 7.07 13.89
C SER A 50 -7.88 6.38 14.89
N ASP A 51 -8.04 5.08 15.07
CA ASP A 51 -7.17 4.20 15.87
C ASP A 51 -5.94 3.71 15.10
N LEU A 52 -5.86 4.00 13.80
CA LEU A 52 -4.74 3.70 12.94
C LEU A 52 -3.92 4.96 12.62
N ASN A 53 -2.63 4.73 12.42
CA ASN A 53 -1.66 5.72 11.98
C ASN A 53 -0.97 5.23 10.70
N VAL A 54 -0.27 6.13 10.00
CA VAL A 54 0.43 5.82 8.76
C VAL A 54 1.76 6.56 8.71
N ASP A 55 2.86 5.82 8.60
CA ASP A 55 4.21 6.38 8.57
C ASP A 55 5.16 5.52 7.72
N SER A 56 6.31 6.10 7.37
CA SER A 56 7.39 5.43 6.64
C SER A 56 8.24 4.59 7.60
N LEU A 57 7.69 3.48 8.09
CA LEU A 57 8.33 2.54 9.02
C LEU A 57 8.65 1.21 8.33
N LYS A 58 9.62 0.46 8.88
CA LYS A 58 9.95 -0.89 8.39
C LYS A 58 9.13 -1.93 9.15
N PRO A 59 8.40 -2.84 8.48
CA PRO A 59 7.70 -3.90 9.18
C PRO A 59 8.69 -4.97 9.67
N ILE A 60 8.41 -5.61 10.81
CA ILE A 60 9.22 -6.69 11.36
C ILE A 60 8.33 -7.74 12.02
N ASP A 61 8.68 -9.03 11.89
CA ASP A 61 7.99 -10.11 12.62
C ASP A 61 8.81 -10.67 13.79
N GLY A 62 8.19 -11.55 14.58
CA GLY A 62 8.81 -12.16 15.76
C GLY A 62 10.01 -13.06 15.46
N SER A 63 10.31 -13.39 14.20
CA SER A 63 11.55 -14.08 13.77
C SER A 63 12.69 -13.10 13.47
N GLY A 64 12.40 -11.81 13.37
CA GLY A 64 13.34 -10.76 12.99
C GLY A 64 13.38 -10.52 11.48
N PHE A 65 12.52 -11.19 10.71
CA PHE A 65 12.37 -10.91 9.29
C PHE A 65 11.73 -9.53 9.10
N SER A 66 12.43 -8.68 8.36
CA SER A 66 12.02 -7.31 8.06
C SER A 66 12.16 -7.08 6.55
N PRO A 67 11.08 -7.25 5.76
CA PRO A 67 11.14 -7.00 4.33
C PRO A 67 11.28 -5.51 4.06
N GLU A 68 12.21 -5.16 3.17
CA GLU A 68 12.23 -3.81 2.62
C GLU A 68 11.13 -3.67 1.58
N GLY A 69 10.53 -2.48 1.49
CA GLY A 69 9.79 -2.11 0.30
C GLY A 69 8.36 -1.64 0.49
N ALA A 70 7.78 -1.49 1.69
CA ALA A 70 6.60 -0.62 1.81
C ALA A 70 7.05 0.85 1.82
N ASP A 71 6.33 1.74 1.15
CA ASP A 71 6.59 3.19 1.27
C ASP A 71 5.96 3.75 2.54
N PHE A 72 4.77 3.24 2.91
CA PHE A 72 4.16 3.49 4.21
C PHE A 72 3.56 2.22 4.78
N ILE A 73 3.56 2.13 6.10
CA ILE A 73 2.83 1.13 6.86
C ILE A 73 1.67 1.82 7.56
N ILE A 74 0.49 1.23 7.45
CA ILE A 74 -0.70 1.60 8.22
C ILE A 74 -0.73 0.67 9.43
N TYR A 75 -0.78 1.21 10.64
CA TYR A 75 -0.62 0.44 11.87
C TYR A 75 -1.46 0.97 13.03
N ARG A 76 -1.80 0.09 13.96
CA ARG A 76 -2.40 0.45 15.25
C ARG A 76 -1.32 0.98 16.18
N GLU A 77 -1.50 2.20 16.68
CA GLU A 77 -0.55 2.83 17.58
C GLU A 77 -0.72 2.27 19.00
N TYR A 78 0.04 1.23 19.34
CA TYR A 78 0.01 0.61 20.68
C TYR A 78 0.36 1.60 21.80
N CYS A 79 1.39 2.42 21.57
CA CYS A 79 1.76 3.53 22.44
C CYS A 79 2.43 4.65 21.64
N ARG A 80 2.48 5.86 22.20
CA ARG A 80 2.91 7.10 21.51
C ARG A 80 4.29 7.03 20.86
N ASP A 81 5.19 6.24 21.44
CA ASP A 81 6.58 6.14 20.99
C ASP A 81 6.91 4.73 20.48
N ILE A 82 5.91 3.90 20.11
CA ILE A 82 6.15 2.51 19.69
C ILE A 82 7.18 2.40 18.57
N ALA A 83 7.10 3.27 17.56
CA ALA A 83 8.06 3.31 16.46
C ALA A 83 9.49 3.62 16.96
N LYS A 84 9.66 4.50 17.95
CA LYS A 84 10.97 4.83 18.51
C LYS A 84 11.49 3.70 19.39
N LEU A 85 10.62 3.12 20.22
CA LEU A 85 10.91 1.97 21.09
C LEU A 85 11.42 0.79 20.27
N MET A 86 10.84 0.58 19.10
CA MET A 86 11.21 -0.47 18.16
C MET A 86 12.29 -0.05 17.16
N GLY A 87 12.94 1.11 17.33
CA GLY A 87 14.08 1.52 16.50
C GLY A 87 13.74 1.85 15.04
N GLY A 88 12.53 2.35 14.78
CA GLY A 88 12.02 2.67 13.43
C GLY A 88 11.29 1.50 12.75
N TYR A 89 11.12 0.39 13.46
CA TYR A 89 10.35 -0.76 13.01
C TYR A 89 8.93 -0.75 13.58
N ILE A 90 8.04 -1.47 12.93
CA ILE A 90 6.69 -1.74 13.42
C ILE A 90 6.42 -3.25 13.45
N PRO A 91 6.11 -3.82 14.63
CA PRO A 91 5.75 -5.23 14.80
C PRO A 91 4.60 -5.67 13.90
N TYR A 92 4.70 -6.89 13.38
CA TYR A 92 3.70 -7.48 12.49
C TYR A 92 2.30 -7.41 13.10
N GLU A 93 2.13 -7.68 14.39
CA GLU A 93 0.85 -7.68 15.11
C GLU A 93 0.14 -6.32 15.12
N LEU A 94 0.88 -5.23 14.83
CA LEU A 94 0.33 -3.88 14.78
C LEU A 94 0.00 -3.40 13.36
N ILE A 95 0.37 -4.14 12.32
CA ILE A 95 0.22 -3.71 10.91
C ILE A 95 -1.20 -3.94 10.38
N HIS A 96 -1.89 -2.92 9.91
CA HIS A 96 -3.21 -3.06 9.27
C HIS A 96 -3.16 -2.96 7.75
N GLY A 97 -2.08 -2.43 7.19
CA GLY A 97 -1.90 -2.38 5.74
C GLY A 97 -0.55 -1.81 5.32
N ALA A 98 -0.24 -1.95 4.03
CA ALA A 98 0.97 -1.44 3.41
C ALA A 98 0.62 -0.65 2.15
N LEU A 99 1.24 0.52 1.98
CA LEU A 99 1.10 1.38 0.82
C LEU A 99 2.39 1.41 0.01
N PHE A 100 2.25 1.29 -1.30
CA PHE A 100 3.32 1.28 -2.28
C PHE A 100 3.08 2.39 -3.29
N LEU A 101 4.05 3.26 -3.46
CA LEU A 101 4.00 4.38 -4.39
C LEU A 101 4.80 4.05 -5.64
N VAL A 102 4.18 4.29 -6.80
CA VAL A 102 4.81 4.07 -8.09
C VAL A 102 4.82 5.38 -8.86
N ASP A 103 6.00 6.00 -8.93
CA ASP A 103 6.25 7.16 -9.78
C ASP A 103 6.52 6.67 -11.22
N GLY A 104 5.80 7.18 -12.21
CA GLY A 104 5.92 6.81 -13.62
C GLY A 104 5.55 5.35 -13.89
N LEU A 105 4.27 5.02 -13.74
CA LEU A 105 3.79 3.66 -13.96
C LEU A 105 4.12 3.13 -15.36
N ALA A 106 4.88 2.05 -15.39
CA ALA A 106 5.30 1.28 -16.55
C ALA A 106 5.43 -0.19 -16.13
N LYS A 107 5.59 -1.09 -17.11
CA LYS A 107 5.63 -2.54 -16.84
C LYS A 107 6.73 -2.95 -15.86
N ASN A 108 7.91 -2.32 -15.92
CA ASN A 108 9.01 -2.59 -14.99
C ASN A 108 8.73 -2.03 -13.58
N THR A 109 8.26 -0.78 -13.47
CA THR A 109 7.98 -0.16 -12.17
C THR A 109 6.78 -0.81 -11.47
N LEU A 110 5.81 -1.31 -12.24
CA LEU A 110 4.75 -2.19 -11.75
C LEU A 110 5.34 -3.49 -11.19
N ALA A 111 6.13 -4.22 -11.98
CA ALA A 111 6.71 -5.49 -11.55
C ALA A 111 7.56 -5.36 -10.27
N GLU A 112 8.31 -4.25 -10.14
CA GLU A 112 9.05 -3.91 -8.93
C GLU A 112 8.13 -3.72 -7.71
N ALA A 113 7.03 -2.96 -7.87
CA ALA A 113 6.05 -2.77 -6.81
C ALA A 113 5.36 -4.08 -6.40
N LEU A 114 4.95 -4.90 -7.37
CA LEU A 114 4.35 -6.21 -7.11
C LEU A 114 5.32 -7.15 -6.38
N ASN A 115 6.61 -7.11 -6.72
CA ASN A 115 7.63 -7.90 -6.02
C ASN A 115 7.80 -7.46 -4.56
N ARG A 116 7.79 -6.14 -4.31
CA ARG A 116 7.82 -5.57 -2.96
C ARG A 116 6.61 -6.01 -2.14
N ILE A 117 5.40 -5.98 -2.73
CA ILE A 117 4.16 -6.48 -2.10
C ILE A 117 4.30 -7.94 -1.70
N VAL A 118 4.70 -8.82 -2.62
CA VAL A 118 4.88 -10.25 -2.35
C VAL A 118 5.88 -10.48 -1.21
N THR A 119 6.89 -9.62 -1.09
CA THR A 119 7.92 -9.74 -0.04
C THR A 119 7.38 -9.27 1.31
N VAL A 120 6.64 -8.16 1.36
CA VAL A 120 5.96 -7.69 2.58
C VAL A 120 4.94 -8.71 3.06
N LYS A 121 4.17 -9.32 2.17
CA LYS A 121 3.18 -10.36 2.52
C LYS A 121 3.76 -11.68 3.01
N LYS A 122 5.09 -11.86 2.99
CA LYS A 122 5.77 -12.99 3.65
C LYS A 122 5.99 -12.78 5.15
N LEU A 123 5.74 -11.58 5.68
CA LEU A 123 5.79 -11.32 7.12
C LEU A 123 4.97 -12.36 7.87
N ASN A 124 5.56 -12.94 8.91
CA ASN A 124 4.92 -13.90 9.79
C ASN A 124 4.44 -15.21 9.10
N LYS A 125 4.65 -15.39 7.80
CA LYS A 125 4.23 -16.57 7.03
C LYS A 125 4.90 -17.86 7.50
N PHE A 126 6.08 -17.75 8.10
CA PHE A 126 6.86 -18.88 8.63
C PHE A 126 6.91 -18.90 10.16
N SER A 127 6.05 -18.14 10.82
CA SER A 127 5.95 -18.17 12.28
C SER A 127 5.21 -19.44 12.73
N GLU A 128 5.50 -19.91 13.94
CA GLU A 128 4.83 -21.08 14.54
C GLU A 128 3.39 -20.77 14.99
N THR A 129 2.97 -19.50 14.93
CA THR A 129 1.62 -19.08 15.29
C THR A 129 0.73 -19.15 14.06
N GLU A 130 -0.40 -19.86 14.14
CA GLU A 130 -1.44 -19.90 13.10
C GLU A 130 -2.13 -18.52 12.97
N ASN A 131 -1.40 -17.53 12.47
CA ASN A 131 -1.92 -16.21 12.18
C ASN A 131 -2.34 -16.14 10.72
N ASN A 132 -3.65 -16.11 10.50
CA ASN A 132 -4.26 -16.03 9.17
C ASN A 132 -4.32 -14.60 8.61
N PHE A 133 -3.78 -13.61 9.33
CA PHE A 133 -3.82 -12.23 8.88
C PHE A 133 -2.82 -11.99 7.74
N ILE A 134 -3.33 -11.57 6.59
CA ILE A 134 -2.53 -11.19 5.44
C ILE A 134 -2.56 -9.67 5.34
N VAL A 135 -1.38 -9.04 5.35
CA VAL A 135 -1.26 -7.57 5.28
C VAL A 135 -1.89 -7.05 3.98
N PRO A 136 -3.02 -6.31 4.03
CA PRO A 136 -3.59 -5.65 2.87
C PRO A 136 -2.57 -4.68 2.26
N SER A 137 -2.39 -4.75 0.95
CA SER A 137 -1.35 -4.07 0.20
C SER A 137 -1.95 -3.28 -0.95
N PHE A 138 -1.67 -1.98 -0.96
CA PHE A 138 -2.29 -1.04 -1.88
C PHE A 138 -1.24 -0.27 -2.68
N ILE A 139 -1.46 -0.09 -3.97
CA ILE A 139 -0.62 0.73 -4.84
C ILE A 139 -1.32 2.05 -5.14
N ILE A 140 -0.58 3.16 -5.01
CA ILE A 140 -0.94 4.46 -5.57
C ILE A 140 0.12 4.82 -6.61
N ALA A 141 -0.31 4.96 -7.86
CA ALA A 141 0.57 5.20 -8.99
C ALA A 141 0.17 6.46 -9.73
N ASP A 142 1.14 7.19 -10.28
CA ASP A 142 0.88 8.14 -11.35
C ASP A 142 1.18 7.52 -12.72
N CYS A 143 0.46 7.98 -13.73
CA CYS A 143 0.67 7.53 -15.09
C CYS A 143 1.33 8.65 -15.89
N GLY A 144 2.66 8.56 -16.04
CA GLY A 144 3.42 9.53 -16.84
C GLY A 144 3.12 9.47 -18.35
N LYS A 145 2.50 8.39 -18.84
CA LYS A 145 2.11 8.15 -20.24
C LYS A 145 0.75 7.43 -20.31
N ALA A 146 0.17 7.30 -21.51
CA ALA A 146 -1.05 6.51 -21.69
C ALA A 146 -0.76 5.01 -21.53
N TYR A 147 -1.06 4.46 -20.35
CA TYR A 147 -1.07 3.01 -20.09
C TYR A 147 -2.54 2.58 -19.96
N PRO A 148 -3.12 1.88 -20.94
CA PRO A 148 -4.53 1.46 -20.86
C PRO A 148 -4.77 0.58 -19.62
N LEU A 149 -5.86 0.83 -18.88
CA LEU A 149 -6.17 0.05 -17.67
C LEU A 149 -6.32 -1.45 -17.95
N ILE A 150 -6.81 -1.82 -19.13
CA ILE A 150 -6.96 -3.22 -19.52
C ILE A 150 -5.59 -3.91 -19.62
N ASP A 151 -4.60 -3.24 -20.21
CA ASP A 151 -3.23 -3.74 -20.33
C ASP A 151 -2.56 -3.81 -18.96
N LEU A 152 -2.76 -2.78 -18.13
CA LEU A 152 -2.27 -2.75 -16.76
C LEU A 152 -2.83 -3.91 -15.94
N LYS A 153 -4.14 -4.18 -16.02
CA LYS A 153 -4.79 -5.31 -15.37
C LYS A 153 -4.21 -6.64 -15.85
N ASN A 154 -4.03 -6.79 -17.15
CA ASN A 154 -3.46 -8.00 -17.74
C ASN A 154 -2.01 -8.19 -17.29
N ASP A 155 -1.22 -7.13 -17.19
CA ASP A 155 0.16 -7.19 -16.70
C ASP A 155 0.23 -7.56 -15.21
N VAL A 156 -0.71 -7.09 -14.37
CA VAL A 156 -0.84 -7.55 -12.97
C VAL A 156 -1.11 -9.05 -12.91
N ILE A 157 -2.10 -9.53 -13.66
CA ILE A 157 -2.46 -10.97 -13.69
C ILE A 157 -1.28 -11.80 -14.20
N ASN A 158 -0.66 -11.39 -15.30
CA ASN A 158 0.47 -12.09 -15.90
C ASN A 158 1.67 -12.15 -14.96
N TYR A 159 1.94 -11.10 -14.19
CA TYR A 159 2.99 -11.10 -13.18
C TYR A 159 2.75 -12.20 -12.14
N TYR A 160 1.54 -12.29 -11.58
CA TYR A 160 1.21 -13.28 -10.57
C TYR A 160 1.21 -14.71 -11.11
N MET A 161 0.63 -14.92 -12.29
CA MET A 161 0.57 -16.23 -12.93
C MET A 161 1.94 -16.75 -13.34
N SER A 162 2.77 -15.92 -13.96
CA SER A 162 4.12 -16.33 -14.43
C SER A 162 5.08 -16.69 -13.29
N ARG A 163 4.83 -16.20 -12.09
CA ARG A 163 5.63 -16.47 -10.89
C ARG A 163 4.98 -17.45 -9.92
N SER A 164 3.85 -18.05 -10.30
CA SER A 164 3.07 -18.98 -9.47
C SER A 164 2.72 -18.41 -8.08
N ILE A 165 2.51 -17.09 -7.98
CA ILE A 165 2.23 -16.42 -6.71
C ILE A 165 0.84 -16.82 -6.22
N GLU A 166 0.71 -17.15 -4.94
CA GLU A 166 -0.56 -17.51 -4.31
C GLU A 166 -1.49 -16.31 -4.20
N GLY A 167 -2.81 -16.54 -4.23
CA GLY A 167 -3.81 -15.47 -4.18
C GLY A 167 -3.63 -14.54 -2.98
N GLU A 168 -3.29 -15.08 -1.82
CA GLU A 168 -3.03 -14.33 -0.59
C GLU A 168 -1.88 -13.32 -0.72
N SER A 169 -0.89 -13.61 -1.58
CA SER A 169 0.26 -12.74 -1.84
C SER A 169 0.01 -11.68 -2.93
N GLU A 170 -1.19 -11.65 -3.50
CA GLU A 170 -1.60 -10.65 -4.49
C GLU A 170 -2.00 -9.33 -3.84
N LEU A 171 -1.92 -8.21 -4.56
CA LEU A 171 -2.36 -6.89 -4.09
C LEU A 171 -3.89 -6.79 -3.98
N GLU A 172 -4.37 -5.88 -3.14
CA GLU A 172 -5.81 -5.64 -2.93
C GLU A 172 -6.36 -4.57 -3.87
N LEU A 173 -5.68 -3.42 -3.92
CA LEU A 173 -6.09 -2.26 -4.72
C LEU A 173 -4.89 -1.59 -5.40
N LEU A 174 -5.07 -1.17 -6.64
CA LEU A 174 -4.16 -0.29 -7.36
C LEU A 174 -4.94 0.92 -7.88
N ALA A 175 -4.58 2.12 -7.45
CA ALA A 175 -5.11 3.37 -7.98
C ALA A 175 -4.10 4.03 -8.92
N VAL A 176 -4.57 4.38 -10.12
CA VAL A 176 -3.85 5.25 -11.06
C VAL A 176 -4.47 6.63 -11.00
N LEU A 177 -3.75 7.59 -10.42
CA LEU A 177 -4.26 8.93 -10.11
C LEU A 177 -4.97 9.58 -11.31
N ASN A 178 -6.18 10.10 -11.05
CA ASN A 178 -7.05 10.75 -12.03
C ASN A 178 -7.39 9.89 -13.26
N TYR A 179 -7.31 8.56 -13.16
CA TYR A 179 -7.58 7.67 -14.27
C TYR A 179 -8.49 6.51 -13.90
N GLY A 180 -8.10 5.67 -12.94
CA GLY A 180 -8.90 4.50 -12.59
C GLY A 180 -8.31 3.66 -11.48
N ILE A 181 -9.03 2.59 -11.15
CA ILE A 181 -8.64 1.62 -10.13
C ILE A 181 -8.66 0.20 -10.68
N ILE A 182 -7.78 -0.64 -10.15
CA ILE A 182 -7.80 -2.09 -10.30
C ILE A 182 -8.06 -2.67 -8.91
N ILE A 183 -9.05 -3.56 -8.82
CA ILE A 183 -9.55 -4.15 -7.58
C ILE A 183 -9.42 -5.66 -7.70
N LYS A 184 -8.89 -6.32 -6.68
CA LYS A 184 -8.93 -7.78 -6.57
C LYS A 184 -10.36 -8.26 -6.27
N ASP A 185 -10.84 -9.21 -7.05
CA ASP A 185 -12.16 -9.83 -6.88
C ASP A 185 -12.03 -11.13 -6.08
N TRP A 186 -12.19 -11.01 -4.75
CA TRP A 186 -12.05 -12.13 -3.83
C TRP A 186 -13.07 -13.25 -4.05
N HIS A 187 -14.26 -12.94 -4.57
CA HIS A 187 -15.30 -13.94 -4.81
C HIS A 187 -14.91 -14.94 -5.92
N LYS A 188 -14.04 -14.52 -6.84
CA LYS A 188 -13.58 -15.35 -7.96
C LYS A 188 -12.21 -16.00 -7.72
N GLY A 189 -11.57 -15.70 -6.60
CA GLY A 189 -10.30 -16.31 -6.20
C GLY A 189 -9.07 -15.72 -6.91
N LYS A 190 -7.98 -16.51 -6.93
CA LYS A 190 -6.66 -16.11 -7.42
C LYS A 190 -6.70 -15.55 -8.85
N GLY A 191 -5.93 -14.49 -9.11
CA GLY A 191 -5.79 -13.89 -10.45
C GLY A 191 -7.03 -13.15 -10.94
N SER A 192 -8.02 -12.92 -10.08
CA SER A 192 -9.25 -12.23 -10.46
C SER A 192 -9.17 -10.75 -10.12
N PHE A 193 -9.17 -9.90 -11.14
CA PHE A 193 -9.12 -8.45 -11.00
C PHE A 193 -10.17 -7.77 -11.87
N VAL A 194 -10.74 -6.68 -11.34
CA VAL A 194 -11.66 -5.77 -12.03
C VAL A 194 -10.97 -4.43 -12.23
N ALA A 195 -11.05 -3.87 -13.44
CA ALA A 195 -10.53 -2.54 -13.74
C ALA A 195 -11.68 -1.57 -14.02
N LEU A 196 -11.67 -0.42 -13.36
CA LEU A 196 -12.70 0.62 -13.48
C LEU A 196 -12.07 1.96 -13.82
N GLU A 197 -12.47 2.56 -14.95
CA GLU A 197 -12.14 3.94 -15.27
C GLU A 197 -13.02 4.87 -14.43
N THR A 198 -12.41 5.59 -13.50
CA THR A 198 -13.10 6.46 -12.54
C THR A 198 -12.72 7.92 -12.68
N GLY A 199 -11.67 8.23 -13.45
CA GLY A 199 -11.22 9.59 -13.73
C GLY A 199 -10.98 10.40 -12.45
N ALA A 200 -11.69 11.51 -12.29
CA ALA A 200 -11.52 12.40 -11.13
C ALA A 200 -11.91 11.74 -9.79
N ASP A 201 -12.74 10.70 -9.82
CA ASP A 201 -13.26 10.02 -8.63
C ASP A 201 -12.33 8.88 -8.13
N THR A 202 -11.19 8.64 -8.79
CA THR A 202 -10.27 7.53 -8.44
C THR A 202 -9.89 7.51 -6.97
N LEU A 203 -9.50 8.65 -6.39
CA LEU A 203 -9.08 8.69 -4.99
C LEU A 203 -10.24 8.51 -4.01
N ALA A 204 -11.45 8.92 -4.39
CA ALA A 204 -12.64 8.66 -3.59
C ALA A 204 -12.89 7.15 -3.48
N TRP A 205 -12.93 6.47 -4.62
CA TRP A 205 -13.12 5.02 -4.65
C TRP A 205 -11.99 4.26 -3.96
N PHE A 206 -10.73 4.65 -4.20
CA PHE A 206 -9.59 4.05 -3.52
C PHE A 206 -9.70 4.18 -2.00
N THR A 207 -10.07 5.36 -1.50
CA THR A 207 -10.18 5.60 -0.06
C THR A 207 -11.31 4.79 0.57
N ILE A 208 -12.46 4.70 -0.08
CA ILE A 208 -13.61 3.92 0.40
C ILE A 208 -13.21 2.45 0.52
N LEU A 209 -12.71 1.86 -0.57
CA LEU A 209 -12.35 0.45 -0.60
C LEU A 209 -11.18 0.14 0.32
N MET A 210 -10.17 1.02 0.40
CA MET A 210 -9.04 0.84 1.32
C MET A 210 -9.53 0.76 2.77
N ASN A 211 -10.47 1.63 3.17
CA ASN A 211 -11.02 1.60 4.53
C ASN A 211 -11.77 0.30 4.82
N GLU A 212 -12.48 -0.29 3.85
CA GLU A 212 -13.13 -1.60 4.02
C GLU A 212 -12.10 -2.70 4.37
N TYR A 213 -10.90 -2.66 3.77
CA TYR A 213 -9.82 -3.58 4.13
C TYR A 213 -9.19 -3.27 5.49
N LEU A 214 -9.13 -2.00 5.90
CA LEU A 214 -8.53 -1.57 7.17
C LEU A 214 -9.43 -1.80 8.38
N ASP A 215 -10.75 -1.89 8.18
CA ASP A 215 -11.75 -2.12 9.22
C ASP A 215 -11.79 -3.57 9.73
N VAL A 216 -10.97 -4.46 9.14
CA VAL A 216 -10.83 -5.84 9.61
C VAL A 216 -10.16 -5.84 10.98
N LYS A 217 -10.90 -6.34 11.99
CA LYS A 217 -10.38 -6.52 13.34
C LYS A 217 -9.27 -7.56 13.35
N ARG A 218 -8.19 -7.22 14.05
CA ARG A 218 -7.09 -8.14 14.34
C ARG A 218 -7.18 -8.60 15.79
N ASP A 219 -7.20 -9.91 15.97
CA ASP A 219 -7.19 -10.56 17.29
C ASP A 219 -5.77 -10.96 17.73
N ASP A 220 -4.74 -10.56 16.97
CA ASP A 220 -3.34 -10.85 17.29
C ASP A 220 -2.92 -10.18 18.61
N GLU A 221 -2.45 -10.99 19.56
CA GLU A 221 -1.84 -10.51 20.79
C GLU A 221 -0.43 -9.97 20.53
N PHE A 222 -0.24 -8.68 20.79
CA PHE A 222 1.06 -8.05 20.67
C PHE A 222 1.89 -8.25 21.95
N ASP A 223 2.96 -9.05 21.84
CA ASP A 223 3.94 -9.26 22.91
C ASP A 223 5.30 -8.66 22.55
N LEU A 224 5.68 -7.61 23.26
CA LEU A 224 6.98 -6.93 23.13
C LEU A 224 8.17 -7.87 23.37
N ARG A 225 8.02 -8.89 24.22
CA ARG A 225 9.11 -9.80 24.58
C ARG A 225 9.59 -10.61 23.39
N LYS A 226 8.71 -10.92 22.43
CA LYS A 226 9.05 -11.62 21.17
C LYS A 226 10.13 -10.88 20.36
N TYR A 227 10.24 -9.57 20.56
CA TYR A 227 11.15 -8.70 19.81
C TYR A 227 12.44 -8.36 20.59
N ILE A 228 12.58 -8.85 21.82
CA ILE A 228 13.81 -8.71 22.61
C ILE A 228 14.78 -9.84 22.20
N ARG A 229 15.92 -9.47 21.62
CA ARG A 229 16.95 -10.42 21.17
C ARG A 229 18.15 -10.56 22.12
N SER A 230 18.09 -9.95 23.30
CA SER A 230 19.22 -9.98 24.23
C SER A 230 19.28 -11.29 25.02
N GLU A 231 20.42 -11.98 24.98
CA GLU A 231 20.69 -13.22 25.75
C GLU A 231 21.12 -12.96 27.20
N ARG A 232 20.82 -11.78 27.77
CA ARG A 232 21.22 -11.47 29.14
C ARG A 232 20.41 -12.28 30.15
N ILE A 233 21.10 -13.15 30.89
CA ILE A 233 20.57 -13.83 32.07
C ILE A 233 20.71 -12.88 33.26
N TYR A 234 19.59 -12.57 33.90
CA TYR A 234 19.56 -11.76 35.12
C TYR A 234 19.54 -12.69 36.34
N ASN A 235 20.20 -12.28 37.41
CA ASN A 235 20.14 -13.03 38.67
C ASN A 235 18.71 -12.96 39.23
N GLU A 236 18.15 -14.11 39.58
CA GLU A 236 16.88 -14.21 40.31
C GLU A 236 17.16 -14.12 41.82
N PHE A 237 16.40 -13.29 42.52
CA PHE A 237 16.48 -13.09 43.98
C PHE A 237 15.11 -13.29 44.61
#